data_AF-A0A841GZH2-F1
#
_entry.id   AF-A0A841GZH2-F1
#
_cell.length_a   1.000
_cell.length_b   1.000
_cell.length_c   1.000
_cell.angle_alpha   90.00
_cell.angle_beta   90.00
_cell.angle_gamma   90.00
#
_symmetry.space_group_name_H-M   'P 1'
#
loop_
_entity.id
_entity.type
_entity.pdbx_description
1 polymer ?
#
loop_
_entity_poly.entity_id
_entity_poly.type
_entity_poly.pdbx_seq_one_letter_code
_entity_poly.pdbx_strand_id
1 'polypeptide(L)'
;MAFTLRITFSGLCLFVPEPTAGPATGRMHVLLPGMGGHAHHGADRHVPVLSYDAGYLVPGGPSLDVPALALLEGGAMTVVDGDGASLAVCNQVVDLGEVTGRGVDPDHLGPDNRKKLVSRVTLGAGAMTRVAPGACWEWRPGEFRPIAHRAEWEIPNMPGDSVTFTTVPLSGGGTARDLGTLYARDGRINVDLFHEPQDELPPSPAPLDHGKMPMPGDPAAHFTAYYGLFGAPVPVVLPRYWGPLSEAPQLPGGCPALPPEQGMRVFSCIIGTASL
;
A
#
# COMPACT_ATOMS: atom_id res chain seq x y z
N MET A 1 21.91 16.66 -10.71
CA MET A 1 20.53 17.08 -10.34
C MET A 1 20.02 16.09 -9.31
N ALA A 2 19.01 16.46 -8.53
CA ALA A 2 18.34 15.57 -7.59
C ALA A 2 16.84 15.81 -7.66
N PHE A 3 16.04 14.80 -7.35
CA PHE A 3 14.58 14.89 -7.35
C PHE A 3 13.96 14.24 -6.12
N THR A 4 12.67 14.44 -5.92
CA THR A 4 11.88 13.73 -4.91
C THR A 4 11.06 12.65 -5.59
N LEU A 5 11.19 11.39 -5.14
CA LEU A 5 10.27 10.33 -5.52
C LEU A 5 9.16 10.25 -4.49
N ARG A 6 7.91 10.40 -4.95
CA ARG A 6 6.71 10.25 -4.14
C ARG A 6 5.94 9.02 -4.61
N ILE A 7 5.62 8.14 -3.67
CA ILE A 7 4.90 6.90 -3.91
C ILE A 7 3.64 6.94 -3.06
N THR A 8 2.46 6.88 -3.67
CA THR A 8 1.21 6.73 -2.92
C THR A 8 0.76 5.29 -2.97
N PHE A 9 0.77 4.60 -1.85
CA PHE A 9 0.19 3.27 -1.71
C PHE A 9 -1.31 3.41 -1.49
N SER A 10 -2.11 2.63 -2.22
CA SER A 10 -3.57 2.62 -2.14
C SER A 10 -4.09 1.19 -2.07
N GLY A 11 -5.06 0.99 -1.18
CA GLY A 11 -5.75 -0.29 -1.03
C GLY A 11 -5.09 -1.24 -0.04
N LEU A 12 -5.09 -2.53 -0.36
CA LEU A 12 -4.78 -3.62 0.57
C LEU A 12 -3.25 -3.78 0.77
N CYS A 13 -2.58 -2.79 1.33
CA CYS A 13 -1.13 -2.78 1.58
C CYS A 13 -0.80 -3.00 3.07
N LEU A 14 0.12 -3.93 3.38
CA LEU A 14 0.64 -4.14 4.75
C LEU A 14 2.07 -3.63 4.86
N PHE A 15 2.30 -2.60 5.67
CA PHE A 15 3.62 -2.07 5.98
C PHE A 15 4.28 -2.95 7.07
N VAL A 16 5.48 -3.43 6.79
CA VAL A 16 6.21 -4.35 7.66
C VAL A 16 7.63 -3.81 7.83
N PRO A 17 7.93 -3.14 8.96
CA PRO A 17 9.27 -2.67 9.24
C PRO A 17 10.18 -3.86 9.55
N GLU A 18 11.28 -3.96 8.83
CA GLU A 18 12.36 -4.89 9.15
C GLU A 18 13.10 -4.38 10.40
N PRO A 19 13.28 -5.20 11.46
CA PRO A 19 13.98 -4.78 12.67
C PRO A 19 15.37 -4.20 12.36
N THR A 20 15.82 -3.21 13.13
CA THR A 20 17.14 -2.60 12.94
C THR A 20 18.26 -3.31 13.70
N ALA A 21 17.92 -4.33 14.50
CA ALA A 21 18.88 -5.08 15.31
C ALA A 21 19.23 -6.43 14.65
N GLY A 22 20.53 -6.68 14.42
CA GLY A 22 21.04 -7.92 13.82
C GLY A 22 21.48 -7.75 12.36
N PRO A 23 21.45 -8.80 11.52
CA PRO A 23 21.79 -8.71 10.09
C PRO A 23 20.73 -7.97 9.24
N ALA A 24 19.68 -7.47 9.89
CA ALA A 24 18.53 -6.84 9.27
C ALA A 24 18.84 -5.40 8.82
N THR A 25 18.24 -5.00 7.70
CA THR A 25 18.71 -3.85 6.91
C THR A 25 17.95 -2.55 7.15
N GLY A 26 17.04 -2.51 8.14
CA GLY A 26 16.28 -1.30 8.48
C GLY A 26 15.37 -0.82 7.35
N ARG A 27 14.79 -1.76 6.59
CA ARG A 27 13.93 -1.47 5.43
C ARG A 27 12.45 -1.53 5.77
N MET A 28 11.64 -0.82 5.01
CA MET A 28 10.19 -0.97 5.03
C MET A 28 9.76 -1.88 3.90
N HIS A 29 9.11 -2.99 4.23
CA HIS A 29 8.45 -3.86 3.25
C HIS A 29 6.98 -3.51 3.16
N VAL A 30 6.46 -3.39 1.95
CA VAL A 30 5.02 -3.31 1.71
C VAL A 30 4.58 -4.63 1.08
N LEU A 31 3.82 -5.41 1.83
CA LEU A 31 3.30 -6.70 1.41
C LEU A 31 1.92 -6.52 0.79
N LEU A 32 1.72 -7.14 -0.38
CA LEU A 32 0.47 -7.13 -1.10
C LEU A 32 -0.10 -8.56 -1.04
N PRO A 33 -0.99 -8.87 -0.08
CA PRO A 33 -1.47 -10.22 0.15
C PRO A 33 -2.33 -10.71 -1.03
N GLY A 34 -2.20 -11.98 -1.39
CA GLY A 34 -3.13 -12.60 -2.31
C GLY A 34 -4.47 -12.93 -1.64
N MET A 35 -5.54 -12.91 -2.42
CA MET A 35 -6.89 -13.33 -2.00
C MET A 35 -7.07 -14.87 -2.04
N GLY A 36 -5.98 -15.63 -1.95
CA GLY A 36 -5.95 -17.08 -2.17
C GLY A 36 -6.27 -17.88 -0.90
N GLY A 37 -7.53 -18.26 -0.71
CA GLY A 37 -7.96 -19.15 0.37
C GLY A 37 -9.49 -19.24 0.45
N HIS A 38 -10.02 -20.36 0.94
CA HIS A 38 -11.45 -20.72 1.00
C HIS A 38 -12.39 -19.78 1.78
N ALA A 39 -12.02 -18.52 2.03
CA ALA A 39 -12.73 -17.58 2.90
C ALA A 39 -13.40 -16.40 2.19
N HIS A 40 -13.22 -16.22 0.87
CA HIS A 40 -13.67 -15.02 0.16
C HIS A 40 -14.85 -15.28 -0.77
N HIS A 41 -15.94 -15.84 -0.25
CA HIS A 41 -17.21 -15.90 -0.99
C HIS A 41 -17.74 -14.46 -1.22
N GLY A 42 -17.29 -13.79 -2.29
CA GLY A 42 -17.87 -12.53 -2.78
C GLY A 42 -16.95 -11.30 -2.81
N ALA A 43 -15.66 -11.40 -2.51
CA ALA A 43 -14.73 -10.27 -2.65
C ALA A 43 -14.04 -10.28 -4.02
N ASP A 44 -13.93 -9.12 -4.65
CA ASP A 44 -13.30 -8.97 -5.96
C ASP A 44 -11.78 -9.20 -5.90
N ARG A 45 -11.23 -9.73 -6.99
CA ARG A 45 -9.79 -9.99 -7.12
C ARG A 45 -9.03 -8.65 -7.11
N HIS A 46 -8.12 -8.50 -6.16
CA HIS A 46 -7.23 -7.35 -6.11
C HIS A 46 -6.03 -7.55 -7.03
N VAL A 47 -5.62 -6.49 -7.71
CA VAL A 47 -4.51 -6.50 -8.66
C VAL A 47 -3.49 -5.44 -8.25
N PRO A 48 -2.21 -5.82 -8.06
CA PRO A 48 -1.17 -4.87 -7.75
C PRO A 48 -0.69 -4.16 -9.03
N VAL A 49 -0.76 -2.82 -9.07
CA VAL A 49 -0.42 -2.01 -10.25
C VAL A 49 0.39 -0.78 -9.83
N LEU A 50 1.48 -0.52 -10.56
CA LEU A 50 2.18 0.76 -10.54
C LEU A 50 1.58 1.67 -11.61
N SER A 51 1.10 2.83 -11.22
CA SER A 51 0.52 3.86 -12.08
C SER A 51 1.36 5.12 -12.03
N TYR A 52 1.52 5.77 -13.17
CA TYR A 52 2.24 7.04 -13.27
C TYR A 52 1.78 7.82 -14.51
N ASP A 53 1.95 9.14 -14.50
CA ASP A 53 1.71 9.97 -15.69
C ASP A 53 2.64 9.55 -16.84
N ALA A 54 2.07 9.21 -18.01
CA ALA A 54 2.85 8.74 -19.16
C ALA A 54 3.89 9.77 -19.65
N GLY A 55 3.73 11.05 -19.30
CA GLY A 55 4.71 12.09 -19.58
C GLY A 55 6.06 11.86 -18.92
N TYR A 56 6.12 11.12 -17.80
CA TYR A 56 7.39 10.77 -17.14
C TYR A 56 8.27 9.82 -17.97
N LEU A 57 7.75 9.15 -19.00
CA LEU A 57 8.54 8.21 -19.83
C LEU A 57 9.47 8.92 -20.82
N VAL A 58 9.34 10.24 -20.98
CA VAL A 58 10.14 11.03 -21.93
C VAL A 58 10.92 12.08 -21.14
N PRO A 59 12.25 12.19 -21.31
CA PRO A 59 13.03 13.28 -20.71
C PRO A 59 12.45 14.65 -21.08
N GLY A 60 12.05 15.43 -20.07
CA GLY A 60 11.41 16.74 -20.27
C GLY A 60 9.96 16.68 -20.79
N GLY A 61 9.29 15.53 -20.72
CA GLY A 61 7.91 15.36 -21.15
C GLY A 61 6.91 16.21 -20.34
N PRO A 62 5.85 16.75 -20.99
CA PRO A 62 4.79 17.50 -20.29
C PRO A 62 3.92 16.56 -19.44
N SER A 63 3.05 17.12 -18.58
CA SER A 63 1.94 16.33 -18.01
C SER A 63 1.01 15.91 -19.13
N LEU A 64 0.68 14.62 -19.18
CA LEU A 64 -0.29 14.11 -20.14
C LEU A 64 -1.65 13.86 -19.48
N ASP A 65 -1.68 13.74 -18.15
CA ASP A 65 -2.84 13.34 -17.35
C ASP A 65 -3.43 12.01 -17.85
N VAL A 66 -2.57 11.18 -18.46
CA VAL A 66 -2.86 9.84 -18.96
C VAL A 66 -2.04 8.86 -18.12
N PRO A 67 -2.69 8.04 -17.28
CA PRO A 67 -1.98 7.07 -16.47
C PRO A 67 -1.46 5.93 -17.36
N ALA A 68 -0.15 5.69 -17.30
CA ALA A 68 0.45 4.43 -17.72
C ALA A 68 0.41 3.45 -16.55
N LEU A 69 0.07 2.19 -16.83
CA LEU A 69 -0.11 1.15 -15.81
C LEU A 69 0.87 0.00 -16.06
N ALA A 70 1.58 -0.41 -15.01
CA ALA A 70 2.46 -1.57 -15.01
C ALA A 70 2.00 -2.58 -13.94
N LEU A 71 1.61 -3.77 -14.37
CA LEU A 71 1.18 -4.85 -13.48
C LEU A 71 2.37 -5.32 -12.61
N LEU A 72 2.18 -5.44 -11.29
CA LEU A 72 3.20 -5.94 -10.36
C LEU A 72 2.97 -7.39 -9.92
N GLU A 73 1.97 -8.06 -10.49
CA GLU A 73 1.58 -9.42 -10.10
C GLU A 73 2.75 -10.41 -10.26
N GLY A 74 2.97 -11.20 -9.20
CA GLY A 74 4.08 -12.14 -9.11
C GLY A 74 5.45 -11.47 -8.96
N GLY A 75 5.53 -10.14 -8.83
CA GLY A 75 6.76 -9.38 -8.79
C GLY A 75 7.11 -8.85 -7.40
N ALA A 76 8.40 -8.85 -7.08
CA ALA A 76 9.01 -8.08 -6.01
C ALA A 76 9.77 -6.89 -6.62
N MET A 77 9.46 -5.68 -6.17
CA MET A 77 10.11 -4.44 -6.60
C MET A 77 10.91 -3.85 -5.45
N THR A 78 12.18 -3.52 -5.68
CA THR A 78 12.95 -2.66 -4.78
C THR A 78 13.03 -1.28 -5.40
N VAL A 79 12.47 -0.27 -4.73
CA VAL A 79 12.40 1.08 -5.28
C VAL A 79 13.77 1.77 -5.22
N VAL A 80 14.42 1.66 -4.06
CA VAL A 80 15.76 2.17 -3.80
C VAL A 80 16.45 1.22 -2.83
N ASP A 81 17.67 0.82 -3.16
CA ASP A 81 18.53 0.09 -2.23
C ASP A 81 19.06 1.04 -1.14
N GLY A 82 19.03 0.60 0.11
CA GLY A 82 19.53 1.38 1.24
C GLY A 82 19.03 0.86 2.59
N ASP A 83 19.40 1.60 3.64
CA ASP A 83 19.04 1.42 5.06
C ASP A 83 18.53 2.72 5.71
N GLY A 84 18.25 3.74 4.90
CA GLY A 84 17.81 5.07 5.33
C GLY A 84 16.29 5.24 5.40
N ALA A 85 15.53 4.15 5.49
CA ALA A 85 14.08 4.21 5.61
C ALA A 85 13.66 4.54 7.05
N SER A 86 12.74 5.49 7.21
CA SER A 86 12.06 5.68 8.49
C SER A 86 10.99 4.61 8.66
N LEU A 87 11.14 3.77 9.68
CA LEU A 87 10.23 2.66 9.96
C LEU A 87 8.95 3.09 10.70
N ALA A 88 8.83 4.37 11.03
CA ALA A 88 7.66 4.93 11.66
C ALA A 88 6.47 4.97 10.69
N VAL A 89 5.32 4.50 11.16
CA VAL A 89 4.04 4.55 10.46
C VAL A 89 3.06 5.42 11.23
N CYS A 90 2.15 6.08 10.53
CA CYS A 90 1.18 6.98 11.14
C CYS A 90 0.11 6.20 11.92
N ASN A 91 -0.44 6.77 12.98
CA ASN A 91 -1.45 6.11 13.82
C ASN A 91 -2.79 5.82 13.09
N GLN A 92 -3.02 6.40 11.91
CA GLN A 92 -4.14 6.07 11.03
C GLN A 92 -3.92 4.76 10.25
N VAL A 93 -2.70 4.20 10.24
CA VAL A 93 -2.39 2.88 9.71
C VAL A 93 -2.56 1.87 10.84
N VAL A 94 -3.50 0.94 10.71
CA VAL A 94 -3.84 0.04 11.82
C VAL A 94 -2.78 -1.04 12.03
N ASP A 95 -2.40 -1.27 13.28
CA ASP A 95 -1.45 -2.31 13.64
C ASP A 95 -2.17 -3.65 13.87
N LEU A 96 -2.00 -4.56 12.92
CA LEU A 96 -2.58 -5.90 13.02
C LEU A 96 -1.89 -6.75 14.09
N GLY A 97 -0.64 -6.44 14.45
CA GLY A 97 0.06 -7.09 15.55
C GLY A 97 -0.65 -6.90 16.88
N GLU A 98 -1.30 -5.75 17.09
CA GLU A 98 -2.12 -5.53 18.29
C GLU A 98 -3.31 -6.49 18.37
N VAL A 99 -3.86 -6.88 17.22
CA VAL A 99 -5.04 -7.77 17.12
C VAL A 99 -4.64 -9.23 17.18
N THR A 100 -3.61 -9.61 16.42
CA THR A 100 -3.17 -11.01 16.30
C THR A 100 -2.29 -11.43 17.47
N GLY A 101 -1.67 -10.47 18.17
CA GLY A 101 -0.62 -10.72 19.16
C GLY A 101 0.65 -11.32 18.54
N ARG A 102 0.84 -11.16 17.22
CA ARG A 102 1.91 -11.79 16.45
C ARG A 102 2.49 -10.85 15.40
N GLY A 103 3.76 -11.05 15.09
CA GLY A 103 4.40 -10.49 13.91
C GLY A 103 4.02 -11.25 12.63
N VAL A 104 4.34 -10.66 11.50
CA VAL A 104 4.28 -11.28 10.17
C VAL A 104 5.36 -12.35 10.07
N ASP A 105 5.03 -13.50 9.49
CA ASP A 105 6.00 -14.56 9.24
C ASP A 105 7.17 -14.06 8.38
N PRO A 106 8.43 -14.08 8.87
CA PRO A 106 9.60 -13.61 8.13
C PRO A 106 9.81 -14.33 6.79
N ASP A 107 9.26 -15.55 6.61
CA ASP A 107 9.29 -16.27 5.34
C ASP A 107 8.65 -15.45 4.19
N HIS A 108 7.73 -14.52 4.50
CA HIS A 108 7.11 -13.63 3.52
C HIS A 108 8.07 -12.59 2.92
N LEU A 109 9.23 -12.37 3.55
CA LEU A 109 10.31 -11.55 3.01
C LEU A 109 11.27 -12.34 2.11
N GLY A 110 11.16 -13.67 2.11
CA GLY A 110 11.91 -14.56 1.24
C GLY A 110 11.33 -14.70 -0.18
N PRO A 111 11.96 -15.51 -1.03
CA PRO A 111 11.47 -15.88 -2.35
C PRO A 111 10.34 -16.94 -2.34
N ASP A 112 10.20 -17.76 -1.29
CA ASP A 112 9.08 -18.71 -1.20
C ASP A 112 8.03 -18.25 -0.19
N ASN A 113 7.11 -17.42 -0.67
CA ASN A 113 6.02 -16.90 0.16
C ASN A 113 4.80 -17.84 0.23
N ARG A 114 4.90 -19.09 -0.25
CA ARG A 114 3.81 -20.07 -0.32
C ARG A 114 2.54 -19.55 -1.01
N LYS A 115 2.69 -18.64 -1.99
CA LYS A 115 1.61 -17.97 -2.74
C LYS A 115 0.70 -17.09 -1.87
N LYS A 116 1.16 -16.64 -0.70
CA LYS A 116 0.38 -15.73 0.14
C LYS A 116 0.47 -14.26 -0.27
N LEU A 117 1.46 -13.90 -1.08
CA LEU A 117 1.60 -12.56 -1.64
C LEU A 117 1.38 -12.58 -3.15
N VAL A 118 0.71 -11.56 -3.67
CA VAL A 118 0.63 -11.28 -5.11
C VAL A 118 1.73 -10.33 -5.55
N SER A 119 2.26 -9.49 -4.65
CA SER A 119 3.41 -8.63 -4.92
C SER A 119 4.10 -8.24 -3.61
N ARG A 120 5.32 -7.72 -3.71
CA ARG A 120 6.06 -7.10 -2.60
C ARG A 120 6.80 -5.86 -3.10
N VAL A 121 6.79 -4.81 -2.29
CA VAL A 121 7.67 -3.65 -2.48
C VAL A 121 8.63 -3.52 -1.31
N THR A 122 9.89 -3.22 -1.60
CA THR A 122 10.91 -2.92 -0.59
C THR A 122 11.36 -1.47 -0.74
N LEU A 123 11.34 -0.74 0.37
CA LEU A 123 11.72 0.66 0.49
C LEU A 123 12.95 0.76 1.40
N GLY A 124 14.12 1.02 0.81
CA GLY A 124 15.38 1.21 1.53
C GLY A 124 15.67 2.65 1.96
N ALA A 125 14.81 3.60 1.58
CA ALA A 125 14.97 5.02 1.91
C ALA A 125 13.61 5.72 1.98
N GLY A 126 13.58 6.88 2.64
CA GLY A 126 12.40 7.74 2.71
C GLY A 126 11.56 7.52 3.96
N ALA A 127 10.36 8.12 3.99
CA ALA A 127 9.45 8.02 5.12
C ALA A 127 8.00 8.19 4.67
N MET A 128 7.07 7.68 5.49
CA MET A 128 5.66 8.01 5.35
C MET A 128 5.42 9.47 5.72
N THR A 129 4.86 10.25 4.80
CA THR A 129 4.68 11.71 4.99
C THR A 129 3.24 12.11 5.20
N ARG A 130 2.29 11.40 4.56
CA ARG A 130 0.86 11.72 4.58
C ARG A 130 0.01 10.47 4.47
N VAL A 131 -1.23 10.56 4.92
CA VAL A 131 -2.21 9.46 4.82
C VAL A 131 -3.60 9.98 4.48
N ALA A 132 -4.42 9.17 3.81
CA ALA A 132 -5.83 9.48 3.57
C ALA A 132 -6.71 8.55 4.42
N PRO A 133 -7.22 8.97 5.59
CA PRO A 133 -8.30 8.26 6.24
C PRO A 133 -9.57 8.39 5.39
N GLY A 134 -10.22 7.25 5.12
CA GLY A 134 -11.37 7.24 4.22
C GLY A 134 -12.71 7.41 4.94
N ALA A 135 -12.85 6.73 6.07
CA ALA A 135 -14.06 6.67 6.86
C ALA A 135 -13.72 6.47 8.33
N CYS A 136 -14.75 6.58 9.18
CA CYS A 136 -14.65 6.11 10.55
C CYS A 136 -14.95 4.61 10.60
N TRP A 137 -14.07 3.86 11.25
CA TRP A 137 -14.21 2.42 11.46
C TRP A 137 -14.22 2.12 12.95
N GLU A 138 -15.07 1.19 13.35
CA GLU A 138 -14.93 0.49 14.61
C GLU A 138 -13.84 -0.59 14.45
N TRP A 139 -12.63 -0.29 14.91
CA TRP A 139 -11.45 -1.17 14.86
C TRP A 139 -11.61 -2.38 15.79
N ARG A 140 -12.14 -2.12 16.99
CA ARG A 140 -12.49 -3.10 18.02
C ARG A 140 -13.80 -2.69 18.67
N PRO A 141 -14.50 -3.59 19.39
CA PRO A 141 -15.73 -3.24 20.08
C PRO A 141 -15.60 -1.95 20.91
N GLY A 142 -16.31 -0.89 20.50
CA GLY A 142 -16.30 0.43 21.15
C GLY A 142 -15.07 1.31 20.86
N GLU A 143 -14.18 0.89 19.96
CA GLU A 143 -12.98 1.63 19.59
C GLU A 143 -13.07 2.14 18.15
N PHE A 144 -13.31 3.44 18.02
CA PHE A 144 -13.52 4.10 16.73
C PHE A 144 -12.27 4.80 16.25
N ARG A 145 -11.90 4.63 14.98
CA ARG A 145 -10.69 5.21 14.40
C ARG A 145 -10.92 5.68 12.96
N PRO A 146 -10.33 6.81 12.55
CA PRO A 146 -10.13 7.14 11.16
C PRO A 146 -9.00 6.26 10.59
N ILE A 147 -9.35 5.20 9.87
CA ILE A 147 -8.37 4.28 9.28
C ILE A 147 -8.04 4.71 7.85
N ALA A 148 -6.74 4.74 7.54
CA ALA A 148 -6.22 5.07 6.24
C ALA A 148 -6.52 3.98 5.20
N HIS A 149 -6.81 4.42 3.96
CA HIS A 149 -6.83 3.58 2.76
C HIS A 149 -5.68 3.93 1.81
N ARG A 150 -5.00 5.06 2.06
CA ARG A 150 -3.82 5.50 1.33
C ARG A 150 -2.73 6.00 2.26
N ALA A 151 -1.49 5.76 1.86
CA ALA A 151 -0.31 6.32 2.50
C ALA A 151 0.67 6.81 1.45
N GLU A 152 1.21 8.00 1.66
CA GLU A 152 2.28 8.56 0.85
C GLU A 152 3.62 8.32 1.51
N TRP A 153 4.56 7.85 0.70
CA TRP A 153 5.96 7.68 1.04
C TRP A 153 6.81 8.60 0.15
N GLU A 154 7.67 9.40 0.76
CA GLU A 154 8.59 10.28 0.03
C GLU A 154 10.04 9.88 0.25
N ILE A 155 10.79 9.82 -0.84
CA ILE A 155 12.25 9.67 -0.87
C ILE A 155 12.84 10.99 -1.39
N PRO A 156 13.32 11.87 -0.51
CA PRO A 156 13.90 13.14 -0.93
C PRO A 156 15.31 12.93 -1.50
N ASN A 157 15.75 13.88 -2.33
CA ASN A 157 17.13 13.96 -2.82
C ASN A 157 17.62 12.72 -3.59
N MET A 158 16.73 12.05 -4.32
CA MET A 158 17.10 10.99 -5.25
C MET A 158 18.16 11.49 -6.24
N PRO A 159 19.29 10.78 -6.40
CA PRO A 159 20.37 11.23 -7.26
C PRO A 159 19.95 11.14 -8.74
N GLY A 160 20.39 12.12 -9.53
CA GLY A 160 20.11 12.17 -10.96
C GLY A 160 18.79 12.89 -11.28
N ASP A 161 18.22 12.55 -12.42
CA ASP A 161 16.98 13.10 -12.94
C ASP A 161 16.00 12.00 -13.38
N SER A 162 16.27 10.73 -13.02
CA SER A 162 15.42 9.61 -13.37
C SER A 162 15.52 8.45 -12.38
N VAL A 163 14.52 7.58 -12.37
CA VAL A 163 14.53 6.28 -11.68
C VAL A 163 14.03 5.19 -12.62
N THR A 164 14.70 4.04 -12.62
CA THR A 164 14.23 2.85 -13.33
C THR A 164 13.57 1.90 -12.35
N PHE A 165 12.32 1.53 -12.61
CA PHE A 165 11.61 0.54 -11.82
C PHE A 165 11.80 -0.84 -12.44
N THR A 166 12.19 -1.82 -11.62
CA THR A 166 12.30 -3.21 -12.05
C THR A 166 11.59 -4.13 -11.06
N THR A 167 11.06 -5.23 -11.57
CA THR A 167 10.51 -6.32 -10.75
C THR A 167 11.29 -7.59 -10.97
N VAL A 168 11.60 -8.32 -9.91
CA VAL A 168 12.06 -9.71 -9.97
C VAL A 168 10.92 -10.65 -9.59
N PRO A 169 10.89 -11.91 -10.05
CA PRO A 169 9.87 -12.85 -9.62
C PRO A 169 9.85 -13.07 -8.11
N LEU A 170 8.65 -13.03 -7.53
CA LEU A 170 8.43 -13.26 -6.10
C LEU A 170 8.95 -14.63 -5.67
N SER A 171 8.80 -15.66 -6.52
CA SER A 171 9.22 -17.05 -6.28
C SER A 171 10.74 -17.24 -6.09
N GLY A 172 11.52 -16.18 -6.33
CA GLY A 172 12.95 -16.30 -6.60
C GLY A 172 13.23 -16.90 -7.98
N GLY A 173 14.43 -16.64 -8.48
CA GLY A 173 14.84 -17.01 -9.84
C GLY A 173 14.11 -16.21 -10.93
N GLY A 174 14.50 -16.44 -12.18
CA GLY A 174 13.94 -15.75 -13.35
C GLY A 174 14.58 -14.38 -13.65
N THR A 175 14.13 -13.75 -14.73
CA THR A 175 14.70 -12.50 -15.24
C THR A 175 13.95 -11.31 -14.67
N ALA A 176 14.69 -10.28 -14.27
CA ALA A 176 14.11 -9.00 -13.92
C ALA A 176 13.33 -8.44 -15.11
N ARG A 177 12.13 -7.93 -14.85
CA ARG A 177 11.31 -7.22 -15.83
C ARG A 177 11.41 -5.72 -15.56
N ASP A 178 11.78 -4.98 -16.59
CA ASP A 178 11.77 -3.52 -16.60
C ASP A 178 10.32 -3.01 -16.63
N LEU A 179 10.00 -2.06 -15.75
CA LEU A 179 8.71 -1.37 -15.70
C LEU A 179 8.78 0.05 -16.29
N GLY A 180 9.96 0.45 -16.75
CA GLY A 180 10.24 1.75 -17.34
C GLY A 180 11.21 2.59 -16.53
N THR A 181 11.86 3.50 -17.23
CA THR A 181 12.59 4.62 -16.62
C THR A 181 11.70 5.85 -16.62
N LEU A 182 11.48 6.42 -15.44
CA LEU A 182 10.72 7.64 -15.25
C LEU A 182 11.70 8.80 -15.04
N TYR A 183 11.50 9.90 -15.77
CA TYR A 183 12.29 11.11 -15.67
C TYR A 183 11.56 12.15 -14.83
N ALA A 184 12.29 12.81 -13.93
CA ALA A 184 11.75 13.81 -13.04
C ALA A 184 11.27 15.05 -13.80
N ARG A 185 10.10 15.54 -13.39
CA ARG A 185 9.52 16.81 -13.86
C ARG A 185 9.47 17.77 -12.69
N ASP A 186 10.05 18.95 -12.86
CA ASP A 186 10.14 19.98 -11.81
C ASP A 186 10.73 19.44 -10.50
N GLY A 187 11.72 18.55 -10.60
CA GLY A 187 12.38 17.93 -9.45
C GLY A 187 11.54 16.88 -8.71
N ARG A 188 10.50 16.32 -9.34
CA ARG A 188 9.64 15.30 -8.73
C ARG A 188 9.23 14.20 -9.71
N ILE A 189 9.04 13.00 -9.17
CA ILE A 189 8.31 11.89 -9.81
C ILE A 189 7.22 11.46 -8.83
N ASN A 190 5.98 11.43 -9.30
CA ASN A 190 4.84 10.91 -8.53
C ASN A 190 4.39 9.60 -9.17
N VAL A 191 4.30 8.54 -8.36
CA VAL A 191 3.73 7.26 -8.76
C VAL A 191 2.69 6.82 -7.74
N ASP A 192 1.67 6.12 -8.20
CA ASP A 192 0.67 5.47 -7.35
C ASP A 192 0.85 3.96 -7.45
N LEU A 193 0.81 3.29 -6.31
CA LEU A 193 0.82 1.84 -6.23
C LEU A 193 -0.51 1.37 -5.67
N PHE A 194 -1.33 0.83 -6.56
CA PHE A 194 -2.64 0.30 -6.24
C PHE A 194 -2.55 -1.19 -5.90
N HIS A 195 -3.31 -1.60 -4.90
CA HIS A 195 -3.65 -2.99 -4.64
C HIS A 195 -5.14 -3.09 -4.33
N GLU A 196 -5.92 -3.05 -5.39
CA GLU A 196 -7.36 -2.81 -5.36
C GLU A 196 -8.07 -3.72 -6.35
N PRO A 197 -9.41 -3.90 -6.23
CA PRO A 197 -10.21 -4.54 -7.27
C PRO A 197 -9.97 -3.94 -8.65
N GLN A 198 -9.95 -4.79 -9.68
CA GLN A 198 -9.63 -4.36 -11.04
C GLN A 198 -10.59 -3.29 -11.59
N ASP A 199 -11.84 -3.26 -11.14
CA ASP A 199 -12.86 -2.27 -11.51
C ASP A 199 -12.70 -0.91 -10.80
N GLU A 200 -11.76 -0.80 -9.86
CA GLU A 200 -11.44 0.43 -9.13
C GLU A 200 -10.17 1.12 -9.64
N LEU A 201 -9.41 0.47 -10.55
CA LEU A 201 -8.18 1.01 -11.12
C LEU A 201 -8.44 2.11 -12.18
N PRO A 202 -7.54 3.10 -12.33
CA PRO A 202 -7.58 4.06 -13.44
C PRO A 202 -7.56 3.36 -14.82
N PRO A 203 -8.09 3.98 -15.91
CA PRO A 203 -8.67 5.31 -16.01
C PRO A 203 -10.14 5.39 -15.60
N SER A 204 -10.76 4.29 -15.17
CA SER A 204 -12.14 4.29 -14.67
C SER A 204 -12.16 4.23 -13.15
N PRO A 205 -12.03 5.35 -12.42
CA PRO A 205 -12.81 5.43 -11.20
C PRO A 205 -14.27 5.39 -11.68
N ALA A 206 -14.95 4.25 -11.51
CA ALA A 206 -16.40 4.22 -11.72
C ALA A 206 -16.99 5.45 -10.99
N PRO A 207 -17.92 6.22 -11.61
CA PRO A 207 -18.49 7.39 -10.95
C PRO A 207 -18.87 7.04 -9.52
N LEU A 208 -18.61 7.95 -8.57
CA LEU A 208 -18.85 7.73 -7.13
C LEU A 208 -20.23 7.09 -6.83
N ASP A 209 -21.21 7.38 -7.68
CA ASP A 209 -22.59 6.91 -7.63
C ASP A 209 -22.80 5.40 -7.91
N HIS A 210 -21.80 4.68 -8.42
CA HIS A 210 -21.91 3.24 -8.74
C HIS A 210 -21.51 2.31 -7.59
N GLY A 211 -20.94 2.83 -6.50
CA GLY A 211 -20.63 2.07 -5.29
C GLY A 211 -21.69 2.30 -4.22
N LYS A 212 -22.34 1.25 -3.73
CA LYS A 212 -23.19 1.38 -2.53
C LYS A 212 -22.27 1.74 -1.35
N MET A 213 -22.47 2.92 -0.76
CA MET A 213 -21.85 3.27 0.52
C MET A 213 -22.07 2.13 1.53
N PRO A 214 -21.04 1.71 2.29
CA PRO A 214 -21.24 0.73 3.34
C PRO A 214 -22.26 1.23 4.35
N MET A 215 -23.05 0.32 4.89
CA MET A 215 -23.96 0.58 5.99
C MET A 215 -23.20 0.46 7.31
N PRO A 216 -23.55 1.25 8.35
CA PRO A 216 -22.97 1.06 9.68
C PRO A 216 -23.06 -0.39 10.14
N GLY A 217 -21.92 -0.96 10.53
CA GLY A 217 -21.75 -2.37 10.88
C GLY A 217 -21.15 -3.25 9.77
N ASP A 218 -21.13 -2.79 8.51
CA ASP A 218 -20.56 -3.56 7.40
C ASP A 218 -19.06 -3.82 7.64
N PRO A 219 -18.59 -5.07 7.55
CA PRO A 219 -17.19 -5.39 7.78
C PRO A 219 -16.31 -5.01 6.57
N ALA A 220 -15.07 -4.59 6.82
CA ALA A 220 -14.01 -4.48 5.82
C ALA A 220 -13.54 -5.89 5.39
N ALA A 221 -14.33 -6.58 4.57
CA ALA A 221 -14.11 -7.99 4.25
C ALA A 221 -12.73 -8.26 3.60
N HIS A 222 -12.21 -7.33 2.80
CA HIS A 222 -10.89 -7.46 2.16
C HIS A 222 -9.74 -7.53 3.18
N PHE A 223 -9.94 -6.98 4.38
CA PHE A 223 -8.97 -7.02 5.48
C PHE A 223 -8.64 -8.45 5.95
N THR A 224 -9.51 -9.42 5.65
CA THR A 224 -9.26 -10.85 5.95
C THR A 224 -7.98 -11.37 5.31
N ALA A 225 -7.56 -10.83 4.16
CA ALA A 225 -6.38 -11.30 3.43
C ALA A 225 -5.08 -11.16 4.23
N TYR A 226 -4.97 -10.16 5.10
CA TYR A 226 -3.78 -9.96 5.91
C TYR A 226 -3.53 -11.10 6.90
N TYR A 227 -4.59 -11.71 7.44
CA TYR A 227 -4.46 -12.74 8.47
C TYR A 227 -3.75 -14.00 7.96
N GLY A 228 -3.75 -14.23 6.64
CA GLY A 228 -2.92 -15.27 6.03
C GLY A 228 -1.42 -15.10 6.31
N LEU A 229 -0.95 -13.90 6.60
CA LEU A 229 0.46 -13.55 6.76
C LEU A 229 1.01 -13.78 8.19
N PHE A 230 0.16 -14.04 9.18
CA PHE A 230 0.55 -14.16 10.60
C PHE A 230 0.71 -15.61 11.09
N GLY A 231 0.60 -16.58 10.17
CA GLY A 231 0.59 -18.02 10.48
C GLY A 231 -0.71 -18.45 11.18
N ALA A 232 -1.21 -19.66 10.88
CA ALA A 232 -2.45 -20.15 11.48
C ALA A 232 -2.19 -20.87 12.82
N PRO A 233 -3.15 -20.83 13.77
CA PRO A 233 -4.37 -20.01 13.79
C PRO A 233 -4.12 -18.61 14.40
N VAL A 234 -4.78 -17.58 13.86
CA VAL A 234 -4.90 -16.24 14.46
C VAL A 234 -6.37 -15.83 14.55
N PRO A 235 -6.80 -15.14 15.63
CA PRO A 235 -8.11 -14.51 15.68
C PRO A 235 -8.27 -13.50 14.54
N VAL A 236 -9.42 -13.51 13.88
CA VAL A 236 -9.77 -12.54 12.83
C VAL A 236 -10.68 -11.48 13.41
N VAL A 237 -10.24 -10.23 13.39
CA VAL A 237 -11.06 -9.06 13.76
C VAL A 237 -11.20 -8.17 12.55
N LEU A 238 -12.42 -7.97 12.07
CA LEU A 238 -12.68 -7.13 10.92
C LEU A 238 -13.17 -5.76 11.37
N PRO A 239 -12.54 -4.67 10.93
CA PRO A 239 -13.06 -3.34 11.19
C PRO A 239 -14.45 -3.21 10.60
N ARG A 240 -15.37 -2.60 11.34
CA ARG A 240 -16.74 -2.38 10.89
C ARG A 240 -16.91 -0.91 10.54
N TYR A 241 -17.51 -0.64 9.40
CA TYR A 241 -17.83 0.73 9.02
C TYR A 241 -18.72 1.34 10.09
N TRP A 242 -18.35 2.51 10.60
CA TRP A 242 -19.13 3.23 11.59
C TRP A 242 -19.89 4.38 10.96
N GLY A 243 -19.19 5.21 10.17
CA GLY A 243 -19.76 6.44 9.64
C GLY A 243 -18.76 7.26 8.83
N PRO A 244 -19.15 8.47 8.40
CA PRO A 244 -18.27 9.38 7.68
C PRO A 244 -17.06 9.79 8.53
N LEU A 245 -15.98 10.19 7.87
CA LEU A 245 -14.76 10.64 8.53
C LEU A 245 -14.98 11.81 9.50
N SER A 246 -15.95 12.69 9.23
CA SER A 246 -16.32 13.82 10.09
C SER A 246 -16.81 13.42 11.48
N GLU A 247 -17.20 12.15 11.66
CA GLU A 247 -17.65 11.59 12.93
C GLU A 247 -16.53 10.82 13.67
N ALA A 248 -15.36 10.68 13.05
CA ALA A 248 -14.23 9.97 13.65
C ALA A 248 -13.56 10.80 14.76
N PRO A 249 -13.08 10.15 15.84
CA PRO A 249 -12.24 10.83 16.80
C PRO A 249 -10.91 11.24 16.17
N GLN A 250 -10.33 12.35 16.62
CA GLN A 250 -8.98 12.73 16.22
C GLN A 250 -7.95 11.82 16.89
N LEU A 251 -7.06 11.23 16.10
CA LEU A 251 -5.95 10.44 16.62
C LEU A 251 -4.74 11.35 16.92
N PRO A 252 -4.15 11.29 18.13
CA PRO A 252 -2.89 11.97 18.41
C PRO A 252 -1.77 11.35 17.57
N GLY A 253 -0.79 12.16 17.15
CA GLY A 253 0.38 11.67 16.42
C GLY A 253 0.08 11.17 15.00
N GLY A 254 -1.04 11.60 14.40
CA GLY A 254 -1.33 11.29 13.00
C GLY A 254 -0.45 12.05 12.02
N CYS A 255 -0.21 11.48 10.84
CA CYS A 255 0.42 12.22 9.76
C CYS A 255 -0.55 13.24 9.15
N PRO A 256 -0.03 14.30 8.48
CA PRO A 256 -0.86 15.21 7.71
C PRO A 256 -1.74 14.46 6.71
N ALA A 257 -2.96 14.95 6.52
CA ALA A 257 -3.90 14.34 5.58
C ALA A 257 -3.43 14.53 4.13
N LEU A 258 -3.58 13.47 3.34
CA LEU A 258 -3.62 13.60 1.89
C LEU A 258 -4.90 14.36 1.52
N PRO A 259 -4.84 15.33 0.60
CA PRO A 259 -6.04 15.97 0.07
C PRO A 259 -6.97 14.90 -0.50
N PRO A 260 -8.30 15.02 -0.32
CA PRO A 260 -9.25 14.10 -0.93
C PRO A 260 -9.12 14.18 -2.45
N GLU A 261 -8.88 13.05 -3.09
CA GLU A 261 -8.96 12.97 -4.55
C GLU A 261 -10.41 12.96 -4.99
N GLN A 262 -10.68 13.70 -6.05
CA GLN A 262 -12.00 13.67 -6.68
C GLN A 262 -12.14 12.31 -7.37
N GLY A 263 -13.08 11.48 -6.91
CA GLY A 263 -13.57 10.33 -7.68
C GLY A 263 -13.14 8.93 -7.22
N MET A 264 -12.25 8.76 -6.24
CA MET A 264 -11.90 7.41 -5.79
C MET A 264 -12.90 6.86 -4.76
N ARG A 265 -13.20 5.55 -4.83
CA ARG A 265 -13.98 4.84 -3.80
C ARG A 265 -13.15 4.75 -2.53
N VAL A 266 -13.76 5.04 -1.38
CA VAL A 266 -13.01 5.36 -0.15
C VAL A 266 -13.08 4.24 0.91
N PHE A 267 -13.63 3.05 0.61
CA PHE A 267 -14.28 2.27 1.69
C PHE A 267 -13.86 0.82 1.91
N SER A 268 -13.33 0.05 0.96
CA SER A 268 -13.22 -1.42 1.16
C SER A 268 -11.82 -1.90 1.57
N CYS A 269 -10.78 -1.19 1.14
CA CYS A 269 -9.38 -1.59 1.29
C CYS A 269 -8.66 -0.61 2.22
N ILE A 270 -8.45 -1.00 3.47
CA ILE A 270 -7.70 -0.21 4.44
C ILE A 270 -6.25 -0.70 4.53
N ILE A 271 -5.32 0.20 4.80
CA ILE A 271 -3.90 -0.13 4.97
C ILE A 271 -3.59 -0.56 6.41
N GLY A 272 -2.69 -1.52 6.54
CA GLY A 272 -2.25 -2.04 7.83
C GLY A 272 -0.75 -1.92 8.03
N THR A 273 -0.32 -2.15 9.27
CA THR A 273 1.07 -2.38 9.64
C THR A 273 1.17 -3.61 10.54
N ALA A 274 2.34 -4.22 10.61
CA ALA A 274 2.68 -5.22 11.64
C ALA A 274 4.19 -5.38 11.73
N SER A 275 4.72 -5.72 12.90
CA SER A 275 6.14 -6.10 13.04
C SER A 275 6.42 -7.43 12.33
N LEU A 276 7.70 -7.72 12.07
CA LEU A 276 8.16 -9.10 11.90
C LEU A 276 8.06 -9.91 13.20
#